data_AF-A0A141RNY4-F1
#
_entry.id   AF-A0A141RNY4-F1
#
_cell.length_a   1.000
_cell.length_b   1.000
_cell.length_c   1.000
_cell.angle_alpha   90.00
_cell.angle_beta   90.00
_cell.angle_gamma   90.00
#
_symmetry.space_group_name_H-M   'P 1'
#
loop_
_entity.id
_entity.type
_entity.pdbx_description
1 polymer ?
#
loop_
_entity_poly.entity_id
_entity_poly.type
_entity_poly.pdbx_seq_one_letter_code
_entity_poly.pdbx_strand_id
1 'polypeptide(L)'
;MTLDSRVAASGDLFIAVQGHQADGRRYIPQAIAQGVAAIIAEAQGEAEDGEIREMHGVPVIYLSQLNERLSAHLYSSYPDPR
;
A
#
# COMPACT_ATOMS: atom_id res chain seq x y z
N MET A 1 9.06 -4.59 3.11
CA MET A 1 7.96 -3.59 3.00
C MET A 1 8.52 -2.43 2.20
N THR A 2 8.14 -2.31 0.92
CA THR A 2 8.70 -1.30 0.02
C THR A 2 7.55 -0.47 -0.55
N LEU A 3 7.63 0.85 -0.41
CA LEU A 3 6.63 1.79 -0.93
C LEU A 3 6.83 2.16 -2.41
N ASP A 4 7.80 1.54 -3.09
CA ASP A 4 8.18 1.90 -4.46
C ASP A 4 8.03 0.69 -5.40
N SER A 5 7.11 0.80 -6.38
CA SER A 5 6.85 -0.21 -7.41
C SER A 5 8.07 -0.56 -8.25
N ARG A 6 9.09 0.30 -8.28
CA ARG A 6 10.28 0.10 -9.10
C ARG A 6 11.27 -0.90 -8.50
N VAL A 7 11.09 -1.25 -7.23
CA VAL A 7 11.99 -2.14 -6.48
C VAL A 7 11.28 -3.40 -5.99
N ALA A 8 10.00 -3.58 -6.33
CA ALA A 8 9.25 -4.77 -5.96
C ALA A 8 9.80 -5.99 -6.71
N ALA A 9 10.30 -6.97 -5.96
CA ALA A 9 10.75 -8.25 -6.50
C ALA A 9 9.68 -9.33 -6.28
N SER A 10 9.88 -10.50 -6.88
CA SER A 10 9.00 -11.63 -6.64
C SER A 10 9.04 -12.03 -5.15
N GLY A 11 7.87 -12.21 -4.55
CA GLY A 11 7.75 -12.46 -3.12
C GLY A 11 7.59 -11.21 -2.26
N ASP A 12 7.77 -10.00 -2.82
CA ASP A 12 7.60 -8.77 -2.06
C ASP A 12 6.14 -8.36 -1.90
N LEU A 13 5.91 -7.50 -0.90
CA LEU A 13 4.66 -6.79 -0.69
C LEU A 13 4.73 -5.44 -1.40
N PHE A 14 3.83 -5.21 -2.35
CA PHE A 14 3.71 -3.93 -3.05
C PHE A 14 2.63 -3.05 -2.41
N ILE A 15 2.91 -1.75 -2.25
CA ILE A 15 1.98 -0.80 -1.62
C ILE A 15 1.60 0.29 -2.64
N ALA A 16 0.35 0.25 -3.10
CA ALA A 16 -0.28 1.18 -4.03
C ALA A 16 -1.06 2.27 -3.28
N VAL A 17 -0.36 3.32 -2.85
CA VAL A 17 -0.98 4.50 -2.22
C VAL A 17 -1.53 5.48 -3.26
N GLN A 18 -2.63 6.17 -2.93
CA GLN A 18 -3.08 7.33 -3.70
C GLN A 18 -2.18 8.53 -3.37
N GLY A 19 -1.19 8.81 -4.20
CA GLY A 19 -0.30 9.95 -4.03
C GLY A 19 -0.88 11.24 -4.62
N HIS A 20 -0.40 12.39 -4.14
CA HIS A 20 -0.83 13.72 -4.63
C HIS A 20 -0.42 13.98 -6.10
N GLN A 21 0.61 13.29 -6.58
CA GLN A 21 1.17 13.44 -7.93
C GLN A 21 0.81 12.28 -8.87
N ALA A 22 0.56 11.07 -8.33
CA ALA A 22 0.24 9.89 -9.12
C ALA A 22 -0.55 8.87 -8.30
N ASP A 23 -1.51 8.20 -8.94
CA ASP A 23 -2.26 7.11 -8.33
C ASP A 23 -1.48 5.79 -8.43
N GLY A 24 -0.98 5.30 -7.28
CA GLY A 24 -0.20 4.07 -7.18
C GLY A 24 -0.99 2.82 -7.61
N ARG A 25 -2.32 2.87 -7.58
CA ARG A 25 -3.21 1.76 -7.96
C ARG A 25 -3.09 1.39 -9.43
N ARG A 26 -2.64 2.34 -10.26
CA ARG A 26 -2.39 2.11 -11.69
C ARG A 26 -1.24 1.13 -11.95
N TYR A 27 -0.35 0.94 -10.97
CA TYR A 27 0.78 0.01 -11.07
C TYR A 27 0.50 -1.38 -10.51
N ILE A 28 -0.72 -1.64 -9.99
CA ILE A 28 -1.12 -2.97 -9.49
C ILE A 28 -0.92 -4.06 -10.55
N PRO A 29 -1.38 -3.91 -11.81
CA PRO A 29 -1.18 -4.94 -12.82
C PRO A 29 0.30 -5.21 -13.11
N GLN A 30 1.14 -4.17 -13.04
CA GLN A 30 2.59 -4.29 -13.24
C GLN A 30 3.25 -5.04 -12.06
N ALA A 31 2.86 -4.75 -10.82
CA ALA A 31 3.36 -5.43 -9.64
C ALA A 31 2.98 -6.92 -9.65
N ILE A 32 1.75 -7.25 -10.03
CA ILE A 32 1.31 -8.65 -10.22
C ILE A 32 2.21 -9.34 -11.26
N ALA A 33 2.47 -8.68 -12.39
CA ALA A 33 3.35 -9.24 -13.43
C ALA A 33 4.81 -9.42 -12.97
N GLN A 34 5.27 -8.64 -11.98
CA GLN A 34 6.58 -8.81 -11.34
C GLN A 34 6.62 -9.95 -10.31
N GLY A 35 5.47 -10.57 -10.01
CA GLY A 35 5.39 -11.74 -9.13
C GLY A 35 5.38 -11.42 -7.64
N VAL A 36 4.85 -10.25 -7.26
CA VAL A 36 4.66 -9.87 -5.85
C VAL A 36 3.78 -10.87 -5.12
N ALA A 37 4.06 -11.10 -3.83
CA ALA A 37 3.29 -12.04 -3.02
C ALA A 37 1.93 -11.47 -2.59
N ALA A 38 1.85 -10.16 -2.40
CA ALA A 38 0.64 -9.48 -1.97
C ALA A 38 0.71 -7.99 -2.31
N ILE A 39 -0.45 -7.35 -2.38
CA ILE A 39 -0.59 -5.93 -2.69
C ILE A 39 -1.44 -5.26 -1.61
N ILE A 40 -1.02 -4.09 -1.14
CA ILE A 40 -1.84 -3.21 -0.31
C ILE A 40 -2.20 -2.00 -1.16
N ALA A 41 -3.50 -1.73 -1.34
CA ALA A 41 -3.99 -0.60 -2.11
C ALA A 41 -4.74 0.40 -1.21
N GLU A 42 -4.73 1.67 -1.57
CA GLU A 42 -5.57 2.67 -0.91
C GLU A 42 -7.05 2.40 -1.23
N ALA A 43 -7.83 2.19 -0.17
CA ALA A 43 -9.27 1.91 -0.27
C ALA A 43 -10.08 3.16 -0.66
N GLN A 44 -9.58 4.36 -0.34
CA GLN A 44 -10.29 5.62 -0.55
C GLN A 44 -10.82 5.76 -1.99
N GLY A 45 -12.14 5.69 -2.14
CA GLY A 45 -12.85 5.84 -3.41
C GLY A 45 -12.87 4.61 -4.33
N GLU A 46 -12.28 3.48 -3.93
CA GLU A 46 -12.22 2.24 -4.74
C GLU A 46 -12.82 1.01 -4.05
N ALA A 47 -12.72 0.90 -2.72
CA ALA A 47 -13.13 -0.26 -1.95
C ALA A 47 -13.44 0.10 -0.49
N GLU A 48 -14.01 -0.83 0.27
CA GLU A 48 -14.19 -0.68 1.71
C GLU A 48 -12.87 -0.91 2.48
N ASP A 49 -12.77 -0.33 3.68
CA ASP A 49 -11.60 -0.55 4.56
C ASP A 49 -11.50 -2.02 4.98
N GLY A 50 -10.35 -2.64 4.69
CA GLY A 50 -10.11 -4.05 4.99
C GLY A 50 -10.65 -5.01 3.93
N GLU A 51 -11.15 -4.51 2.80
CA GLU A 51 -11.59 -5.36 1.70
C GLU A 51 -10.40 -6.10 1.07
N ILE A 52 -10.55 -7.41 0.85
CA ILE A 52 -9.52 -8.24 0.21
C ILE A 52 -10.08 -8.73 -1.11
N ARG A 53 -9.41 -8.40 -2.21
CA ARG A 53 -9.69 -8.93 -3.54
C ARG A 53 -8.55 -9.80 -4.01
N GLU A 54 -8.83 -10.89 -4.70
CA GLU A 54 -7.80 -11.69 -5.34
C GLU A 54 -7.70 -11.31 -6.82
N MET A 55 -6.50 -10.94 -7.27
CA MET A 55 -6.22 -10.61 -8.66
C MET A 55 -5.12 -11.53 -9.20
N HIS A 56 -5.48 -12.43 -10.12
CA HIS A 56 -4.55 -13.40 -10.71
C HIS A 56 -3.78 -14.25 -9.67
N GLY A 57 -4.44 -14.63 -8.57
CA GLY A 57 -3.80 -15.39 -7.48
C GLY A 57 -3.00 -14.55 -6.49
N VAL A 58 -2.94 -13.22 -6.68
CA VAL A 58 -2.29 -12.29 -5.76
C VAL A 58 -3.36 -11.58 -4.92
N PRO A 59 -3.31 -11.66 -3.57
CA PRO A 59 -4.22 -10.93 -2.71
C PRO A 59 -3.91 -9.42 -2.73
N VAL A 60 -4.96 -8.63 -2.94
CA VAL A 60 -4.99 -7.17 -2.95
C VAL A 60 -5.84 -6.71 -1.78
N ILE A 61 -5.20 -6.17 -0.75
CA ILE A 61 -5.84 -5.70 0.48
C ILE A 61 -6.03 -4.18 0.37
N TYR A 62 -7.27 -3.73 0.43
CA TYR A 62 -7.61 -2.31 0.43
C TYR A 62 -7.66 -1.81 1.86
N LEU A 63 -6.83 -0.80 2.18
CA LEU A 63 -6.83 -0.15 3.49
C LEU A 63 -7.07 1.35 3.30
N SER A 64 -7.94 1.89 4.14
CA SER A 64 -8.19 3.33 4.25
C SER A 64 -7.25 3.94 5.28
N GLN A 65 -7.01 5.25 5.19
CA GLN A 65 -6.36 6.04 6.26
C GLN A 65 -4.95 5.57 6.63
N LEU A 66 -4.18 5.04 5.66
CA LEU A 66 -2.79 4.63 5.86
C LEU A 66 -1.91 5.78 6.39
N ASN A 67 -2.16 7.01 5.94
CA ASN A 67 -1.47 8.21 6.43
C ASN A 67 -1.80 8.57 7.89
N GLU A 68 -3.02 8.31 8.36
CA GLU A 68 -3.39 8.58 9.76
C GLU A 68 -2.80 7.52 10.70
N ARG A 69 -2.74 6.25 10.27
CA ARG A 69 -2.05 5.19 11.02
C ARG A 69 -0.53 5.41 11.10
N LEU A 70 0.09 6.01 10.09
CA LEU A 70 1.50 6.43 10.13
C LEU A 70 1.72 7.59 11.10
N SER A 71 0.82 8.57 11.13
CA SER A 71 0.91 9.74 12.04
C SER A 71 0.75 9.36 13.52
N ALA A 72 -0.13 8.39 13.82
CA ALA A 72 -0.33 7.90 15.19
C ALA A 72 0.92 7.21 15.78
N HIS A 73 1.71 6.50 14.96
CA HIS A 73 2.94 5.85 15.43
C HIS A 73 4.11 6.83 15.61
N LEU A 74 4.18 7.87 14.77
CA LEU A 74 5.26 8.84 14.83
C LEU A 74 5.12 9.83 15.99
N TYR A 75 3.90 10.13 16.44
CA TYR A 75 3.69 10.97 17.63
C TYR A 75 4.19 10.32 18.92
N SER A 76 4.11 8.98 19.05
CA SER A 76 4.66 8.27 20.22
C SER A 76 6.19 8.19 20.22
N SER A 77 6.84 8.52 19.09
CA SER A 77 8.28 8.34 18.89
C SER A 77 9.07 9.65 18.92
N TYR A 78 8.41 10.81 19.01
CA TYR A 78 9.09 12.08 19.23
C TYR A 78 9.37 12.27 20.73
N PRO A 79 10.64 12.32 21.17
CA PRO A 79 10.96 12.79 22.49
C PRO A 79 10.69 14.31 22.56
N ASP A 80 9.94 14.70 23.58
CA ASP A 80 9.72 16.07 24.05
C ASP A 80 11.03 16.89 23.98
N PRO A 81 11.12 17.97 23.20
CA PRO A 81 12.27 18.85 23.23
C PRO A 81 12.13 19.75 24.47
N ARG A 82 12.77 19.35 25.57
CA ARG A 82 13.10 20.27 26.67
C ARG A 82 14.32 21.11 26.34
#